data_AF-A0A973CKS2-F1
#
_entry.id   AF-A0A973CKS2-F1
#
_cell.length_a   1.000
_cell.length_b   1.000
_cell.length_c   1.000
_cell.angle_alpha   90.00
_cell.angle_beta   90.00
_cell.angle_gamma   90.00
#
_symmetry.space_group_name_H-M   'P 1'
#
loop_
_entity.id
_entity.type
_entity.pdbx_description
1 polymer ?
#
loop_
_entity_poly.entity_id
_entity_poly.type
_entity_poly.pdbx_seq_one_letter_code
_entity_poly.pdbx_strand_id
1 'polypeptide(L)'
;MKLYQQTENCSDFDISLDGDSSPSFRVLLPEHIEGAGLETRFVHTHPGTWATDGQQTSGRLELEGRVRVDIEIHCTENLAAITMSLSNLTNETMTNLSANICTAVNHLPSESPPDWSNRRFIPDEIPLDRFEQGDYWFEQHTPNRLFALTGTDWVHMHPNPAEPVGMDRPRFAFNPSEQANAQACAVESLDGSEWFYQAWNRPCYYCTPCCGNGCMHLVVCIADSLEPGESVTLKGWIGSNTGNQNDLSKHINGLD
;
A
#
# COMPACT_ATOMS: atom_id res chain seq x y z
N MET A 1 -19.73 -3.15 3.72
CA MET A 1 -18.26 -3.04 3.72
C MET A 1 -17.76 -3.60 5.03
N LYS A 2 -16.60 -4.25 5.03
CA LYS A 2 -16.06 -4.91 6.22
C LYS A 2 -14.54 -4.72 6.26
N LEU A 3 -14.00 -4.46 7.45
CA LEU A 3 -12.58 -4.34 7.72
C LEU A 3 -12.19 -5.40 8.74
N TYR A 4 -11.12 -6.14 8.45
CA TYR A 4 -10.64 -7.25 9.26
C TYR A 4 -9.14 -7.15 9.51
N GLN A 5 -8.74 -7.08 10.78
CA GLN A 5 -7.34 -7.26 11.17
C GLN A 5 -6.91 -8.70 10.89
N GLN A 6 -5.78 -8.88 10.22
CA GLN A 6 -5.28 -10.21 9.89
C GLN A 6 -4.49 -10.81 11.04
N THR A 7 -3.51 -10.08 11.52
CA THR A 7 -2.77 -10.45 12.72
C THR A 7 -3.35 -9.69 13.90
N GLU A 8 -3.64 -10.41 14.98
CA GLU A 8 -4.24 -9.82 16.17
C GLU A 8 -3.38 -8.65 16.65
N ASN A 9 -4.02 -7.50 16.86
CA ASN A 9 -3.38 -6.25 17.30
C ASN A 9 -2.34 -5.66 16.34
N CYS A 10 -2.25 -6.10 15.09
CA CYS A 10 -1.30 -5.58 14.10
C CYS A 10 -1.96 -4.60 13.11
N SER A 11 -1.16 -3.83 12.36
CA SER A 11 -1.65 -2.87 11.37
C SER A 11 -1.69 -3.45 9.95
N ASP A 12 -2.23 -4.65 9.82
CA ASP A 12 -2.56 -5.28 8.55
C ASP A 12 -4.05 -5.58 8.43
N PHE A 13 -4.65 -5.08 7.36
CA PHE A 13 -6.11 -5.06 7.23
C PHE A 13 -6.56 -5.58 5.89
N ASP A 14 -7.48 -6.53 5.92
CA ASP A 14 -8.28 -6.91 4.76
C ASP A 14 -9.54 -6.06 4.72
N ILE A 15 -9.83 -5.49 3.55
CA ILE A 15 -10.95 -4.58 3.34
C ILE A 15 -11.84 -5.14 2.23
N SER A 16 -13.11 -5.33 2.53
CA SER A 16 -14.17 -5.68 1.58
C SER A 16 -15.01 -4.43 1.26
N LEU A 17 -14.90 -3.94 0.03
CA LEU A 17 -15.74 -2.89 -0.54
C LEU A 17 -17.22 -3.31 -0.60
N ASP A 18 -18.13 -2.34 -0.75
CA ASP A 18 -19.54 -2.66 -0.85
C ASP A 18 -19.87 -3.48 -2.10
N GLY A 19 -20.65 -4.56 -1.92
CA GLY A 19 -20.98 -5.51 -2.98
C GLY A 19 -20.01 -6.69 -3.10
N ASP A 20 -18.81 -6.62 -2.53
CA ASP A 20 -17.85 -7.72 -2.56
C ASP A 20 -18.15 -8.78 -1.48
N SER A 21 -18.18 -10.05 -1.89
CA SER A 21 -18.38 -11.20 -0.99
C SER A 21 -17.11 -11.68 -0.29
N SER A 22 -15.95 -11.18 -0.72
CA SER A 22 -14.61 -11.47 -0.20
C SER A 22 -13.85 -10.16 0.02
N PRO A 23 -12.66 -10.17 0.64
CA PRO A 23 -11.80 -9.00 0.64
C PRO A 23 -11.51 -8.52 -0.79
N SER A 24 -11.56 -7.20 -0.97
CA SER A 24 -11.21 -6.52 -2.22
C SER A 24 -9.71 -6.29 -2.29
N PHE A 25 -9.10 -5.94 -1.16
CA PHE A 25 -7.67 -5.74 -1.02
C PHE A 25 -7.21 -5.88 0.44
N ARG A 26 -5.90 -6.05 0.61
CA ARG A 26 -5.18 -5.94 1.88
C ARG A 26 -4.35 -4.66 1.88
N VAL A 27 -4.15 -4.06 3.05
CA VAL A 27 -3.22 -2.95 3.26
C VAL A 27 -2.33 -3.21 4.48
N LEU A 28 -1.04 -2.86 4.37
CA LEU A 28 -0.06 -2.84 5.46
C LEU A 28 0.29 -1.39 5.80
N LEU A 29 0.03 -0.95 7.04
CA LEU A 29 0.12 0.46 7.44
C LEU A 29 1.11 0.72 8.59
N PRO A 30 2.28 1.32 8.30
CA PRO A 30 3.05 1.08 7.08
C PRO A 30 3.68 -0.31 7.10
N GLU A 31 4.19 -0.76 5.96
CA GLU A 31 5.02 -1.96 5.92
C GLU A 31 6.40 -1.68 6.53
N HIS A 32 7.04 -0.58 6.13
CA HIS A 32 8.36 -0.13 6.60
C HIS A 32 8.37 1.37 6.89
N ILE A 33 9.24 1.79 7.82
CA ILE A 33 9.59 3.21 8.03
C ILE A 33 11.12 3.34 7.95
N GLU A 34 11.58 4.31 7.17
CA GLU A 34 13.00 4.56 6.95
C GLU A 34 13.32 6.05 7.13
N GLY A 35 14.54 6.34 7.60
CA GLY A 35 15.11 7.68 7.73
C GLY A 35 16.50 7.64 8.38
N ALA A 36 17.18 8.79 8.45
CA ALA A 36 18.47 8.86 9.12
C ALA A 36 18.31 8.54 10.61
N GLY A 37 18.98 7.49 11.07
CA GLY A 37 18.89 6.99 12.44
C GLY A 37 17.71 6.05 12.70
N LEU A 38 16.83 5.79 11.73
CA LEU A 38 15.65 4.95 11.88
C LEU A 38 15.49 4.03 10.67
N GLU A 39 15.68 2.73 10.86
CA GLU A 39 15.28 1.72 9.87
C GLU A 39 14.45 0.68 10.61
N THR A 40 13.13 0.70 10.38
CA THR A 40 12.21 -0.28 10.98
C THR A 40 11.49 -1.01 9.87
N ARG A 41 11.78 -2.31 9.77
CA ARG A 41 11.11 -3.22 8.84
C ARG A 41 9.96 -3.94 9.53
N PHE A 42 9.01 -4.44 8.73
CA PHE A 42 7.80 -5.13 9.19
C PHE A 42 7.05 -4.37 10.30
N VAL A 43 6.90 -3.06 10.14
CA VAL A 43 6.18 -2.21 11.09
C VAL A 43 4.78 -2.75 11.32
N HIS A 44 4.11 -3.20 10.25
CA HIS A 44 2.77 -3.73 10.31
C HIS A 44 2.58 -4.94 11.24
N THR A 45 3.64 -5.72 11.53
CA THR A 45 3.59 -6.88 12.43
C THR A 45 3.82 -6.52 13.90
N HIS A 46 4.01 -5.23 14.22
CA HIS A 46 4.19 -4.79 15.60
C HIS A 46 2.83 -4.65 16.28
N PRO A 47 2.63 -5.28 17.46
CA PRO A 47 1.39 -5.15 18.20
C PRO A 47 1.12 -3.69 18.61
N GLY A 48 -0.14 -3.28 18.47
CA GLY A 48 -0.67 -1.98 18.83
C GLY A 48 -1.97 -2.11 19.64
N THR A 49 -2.60 -0.98 19.89
CA THR A 49 -3.93 -0.90 20.49
C THR A 49 -4.93 -0.43 19.45
N TRP A 50 -6.03 -1.16 19.28
CA TRP A 50 -7.00 -0.92 18.21
C TRP A 50 -8.42 -0.83 18.74
N ALA A 51 -9.21 0.03 18.11
CA ALA A 51 -10.64 0.14 18.30
C ALA A 51 -11.32 0.13 16.92
N THR A 52 -12.36 -0.70 16.78
CA THR A 52 -13.14 -0.81 15.55
C THR A 52 -14.63 -0.70 15.86
N ASP A 53 -15.37 0.02 15.02
CA ASP A 53 -16.83 0.13 15.07
C ASP A 53 -17.52 -0.39 13.79
N GLY A 54 -16.78 -1.14 12.98
CA GLY A 54 -17.25 -1.80 11.76
C GLY A 54 -16.93 -1.04 10.47
N GLN A 55 -17.06 0.29 10.45
CA GLN A 55 -16.71 1.14 9.30
C GLN A 55 -15.48 2.01 9.55
N GLN A 56 -15.18 2.27 10.81
CA GLN A 56 -13.97 2.95 11.23
C GLN A 56 -13.09 2.01 12.05
N THR A 57 -11.80 2.11 11.84
CA THR A 57 -10.78 1.49 12.69
C THR A 57 -9.74 2.52 13.04
N SER A 58 -9.44 2.66 14.32
CA SER A 58 -8.38 3.54 14.80
C SER A 58 -7.46 2.76 15.70
N GLY A 59 -6.18 3.10 15.69
CA GLY A 59 -5.23 2.46 16.57
C GLY A 59 -3.89 3.13 16.61
N ARG A 60 -3.05 2.58 17.46
CA ARG A 60 -1.71 3.10 17.75
C ARG A 60 -0.74 1.94 17.90
N LEU A 61 0.43 2.10 17.31
CA LEU A 61 1.60 1.28 17.58
C LEU A 61 2.80 2.16 17.95
N GLU A 62 3.67 1.63 18.79
CA GLU A 62 4.92 2.30 19.19
C GLU A 62 6.11 1.39 18.87
N LEU A 63 7.07 1.93 18.12
CA LEU A 63 8.24 1.21 17.64
C LEU A 63 9.41 1.52 18.55
N GLU A 64 9.70 0.57 19.44
CA GLU A 64 10.85 0.61 20.36
C GLU A 64 10.94 1.89 21.21
N GLY A 65 9.80 2.56 21.46
CA GLY A 65 9.75 3.86 22.15
C GLY A 65 10.41 5.01 21.39
N ARG A 66 10.70 4.83 20.10
CA ARG A 66 11.34 5.84 19.23
C ARG A 66 10.33 6.58 18.37
N VAL A 67 9.34 5.85 17.87
CA VAL A 67 8.32 6.36 16.96
C VAL A 67 6.96 5.90 17.43
N ARG A 68 5.97 6.80 17.38
CA ARG A 68 4.56 6.44 17.50
C ARG A 68 3.88 6.60 16.17
N VAL A 69 3.10 5.61 15.77
CA VAL A 69 2.24 5.67 14.59
C VAL A 69 0.80 5.56 15.05
N ASP A 70 0.02 6.61 14.82
CA ASP A 70 -1.43 6.65 15.05
C ASP A 70 -2.11 6.51 13.68
N ILE A 71 -3.04 5.55 13.54
CA ILE A 71 -3.70 5.20 12.28
C ILE A 71 -5.21 5.29 12.47
N GLU A 72 -5.89 5.93 11.52
CA GLU A 72 -7.33 5.89 11.38
C GLU A 72 -7.68 5.48 9.95
N ILE A 73 -8.60 4.54 9.83
CA ILE A 73 -9.15 4.05 8.56
C ILE A 73 -10.65 4.28 8.63
N HIS A 74 -11.19 5.04 7.68
CA HIS A 74 -12.61 5.24 7.50
C HIS A 74 -13.00 4.72 6.13
N CYS A 75 -13.82 3.68 6.10
CA CYS A 75 -14.20 3.03 4.87
C CYS A 75 -15.58 3.54 4.39
N THR A 76 -15.67 3.83 3.10
CA THR A 76 -16.88 4.27 2.35
C THR A 76 -17.13 3.29 1.21
N GLU A 77 -18.28 3.33 0.54
CA GLU A 77 -18.71 2.30 -0.45
C GLU A 77 -17.58 1.79 -1.38
N ASN A 78 -16.75 2.68 -1.91
CA ASN A 78 -15.73 2.37 -2.94
C ASN A 78 -14.27 2.54 -2.49
N LEU A 79 -14.01 3.05 -1.28
CA LEU A 79 -12.64 3.30 -0.81
C LEU A 79 -12.49 3.28 0.71
N ALA A 80 -11.26 3.04 1.15
CA ALA A 80 -10.78 3.30 2.49
C ALA A 80 -9.96 4.60 2.51
N ALA A 81 -10.43 5.59 3.26
CA ALA A 81 -9.68 6.80 3.58
C ALA A 81 -8.82 6.55 4.82
N ILE A 82 -7.53 6.86 4.74
CA ILE A 82 -6.54 6.59 5.77
C ILE A 82 -5.96 7.91 6.25
N THR A 83 -5.93 8.10 7.56
CA THR A 83 -5.12 9.13 8.22
C THR A 83 -4.03 8.42 9.01
N MET A 84 -2.77 8.78 8.78
CA MET A 84 -1.63 8.20 9.49
C MET A 84 -0.76 9.32 10.05
N SER A 85 -0.55 9.34 11.36
CA SER A 85 0.32 10.30 12.03
C SER A 85 1.55 9.62 12.60
N LEU A 86 2.73 10.14 12.28
CA LEU A 86 4.01 9.68 12.81
C LEU A 86 4.55 10.72 13.79
N SER A 87 4.90 10.29 15.00
CA SER A 87 5.47 11.16 16.05
C SER A 87 6.88 10.71 16.43
N ASN A 88 7.81 11.65 16.57
CA ASN A 88 9.15 11.39 17.07
C ASN A 88 9.14 11.39 18.61
N LEU A 89 9.38 10.22 19.21
CA LEU A 89 9.43 10.04 20.67
C LEU A 89 10.85 10.15 21.25
N THR A 90 11.86 10.34 20.40
CA THR A 90 13.26 10.43 20.82
C THR A 90 13.63 11.87 21.21
N ASN A 91 14.87 12.04 21.69
CA ASN A 91 15.47 13.35 21.96
C ASN A 91 16.36 13.85 20.79
N GLU A 92 16.31 13.17 19.65
CA GLU A 92 17.12 13.50 18.47
C GLU A 92 16.20 13.83 17.29
N THR A 93 16.67 14.73 16.42
CA THR A 93 15.98 15.05 15.16
C THR A 93 16.09 13.87 14.19
N MET A 94 14.96 13.39 13.68
CA MET A 94 14.93 12.41 12.60
C MET A 94 14.89 13.12 11.25
N THR A 95 15.59 12.62 10.24
CA THR A 95 15.62 13.27 8.90
C THR A 95 15.38 12.28 7.78
N ASN A 96 14.92 12.78 6.63
CA ASN A 96 14.60 12.01 5.42
C ASN A 96 13.64 10.84 5.69
N LEU A 97 12.59 11.11 6.45
CA LEU A 97 11.62 10.09 6.84
C LEU A 97 10.72 9.70 5.67
N SER A 98 10.52 8.40 5.49
CA SER A 98 9.57 7.83 4.53
C SER A 98 8.89 6.58 5.08
N ALA A 99 7.71 6.26 4.55
CA ALA A 99 6.99 5.03 4.85
C ALA A 99 6.68 4.27 3.57
N ASN A 100 7.02 2.97 3.55
CA ASN A 100 6.55 2.07 2.50
C ASN A 100 5.14 1.57 2.84
N ILE A 101 4.21 1.77 1.91
CA ILE A 101 2.82 1.32 2.02
C ILE A 101 2.60 0.21 1.00
N CYS A 102 2.24 -0.97 1.49
CA CYS A 102 1.89 -2.12 0.66
C CYS A 102 0.37 -2.24 0.56
N THR A 103 -0.13 -2.38 -0.67
CA THR A 103 -1.51 -2.76 -0.95
C THR A 103 -1.54 -3.99 -1.83
N ALA A 104 -2.25 -5.04 -1.41
CA ALA A 104 -2.24 -6.34 -2.08
C ALA A 104 -3.64 -6.75 -2.53
N VAL A 105 -3.71 -7.45 -3.66
CA VAL A 105 -4.95 -8.06 -4.16
C VAL A 105 -5.12 -9.51 -3.70
N ASN A 106 -4.27 -9.96 -2.78
CA ASN A 106 -4.30 -11.28 -2.18
C ASN A 106 -3.80 -11.26 -0.73
N HIS A 107 -4.05 -12.34 -0.01
CA HIS A 107 -3.47 -12.63 1.28
C HIS A 107 -3.06 -14.10 1.33
N LEU A 108 -1.76 -14.35 1.19
CA LEU A 108 -1.17 -15.70 1.12
C LEU A 108 0.22 -15.71 1.74
N PRO A 109 0.68 -16.83 2.34
CA PRO A 109 -0.18 -17.62 3.20
C PRO A 109 -0.65 -16.72 4.36
N SER A 110 -1.89 -16.92 4.78
CA SER A 110 -2.44 -16.31 5.99
C SER A 110 -1.99 -17.07 7.23
N GLU A 111 -1.60 -16.35 8.28
CA GLU A 111 -1.36 -16.96 9.60
C GLU A 111 -2.66 -17.46 10.22
N SER A 112 -3.77 -16.78 9.89
CA SER A 112 -5.14 -17.12 10.28
C SER A 112 -6.01 -17.26 9.02
N PRO A 113 -6.27 -18.49 8.54
CA PRO A 113 -7.14 -18.73 7.39
C PRO A 113 -8.50 -18.00 7.49
N PRO A 114 -9.11 -17.61 6.36
CA PRO A 114 -8.83 -18.13 5.02
C PRO A 114 -7.82 -17.30 4.20
N ASP A 115 -6.98 -18.02 3.47
CA ASP A 115 -6.27 -17.51 2.29
C ASP A 115 -7.27 -17.01 1.25
N TRP A 116 -6.94 -15.92 0.55
CA TRP A 116 -7.79 -15.39 -0.51
C TRP A 116 -7.01 -14.62 -1.58
N SER A 117 -7.68 -14.43 -2.73
CA SER A 117 -7.18 -13.64 -3.85
C SER A 117 -8.36 -12.97 -4.57
N ASN A 118 -8.20 -11.70 -4.95
CA ASN A 118 -9.20 -10.97 -5.71
C ASN A 118 -9.14 -11.39 -7.19
N ARG A 119 -10.19 -12.07 -7.63
CA ARG A 119 -10.26 -12.70 -8.95
C ARG A 119 -10.41 -11.73 -10.12
N ARG A 120 -10.68 -10.45 -9.84
CA ARG A 120 -10.60 -9.39 -10.86
C ARG A 120 -9.18 -9.14 -11.35
N PHE A 121 -8.17 -9.51 -10.56
CA PHE A 121 -6.76 -9.25 -10.86
C PHE A 121 -5.91 -10.51 -11.02
N ILE A 122 -6.25 -11.59 -10.30
CA ILE A 122 -5.55 -12.88 -10.40
C ILE A 122 -6.59 -13.96 -10.72
N PRO A 123 -6.52 -14.59 -11.91
CA PRO A 123 -7.60 -15.44 -12.39
C PRO A 123 -7.67 -16.76 -11.62
N ASP A 124 -8.80 -17.46 -11.71
CA ASP A 124 -9.09 -18.66 -10.91
C ASP A 124 -8.15 -19.83 -11.20
N GLU A 125 -7.52 -19.87 -12.37
CA GLU A 125 -6.58 -20.93 -12.74
C GLU A 125 -5.25 -20.83 -11.98
N ILE A 126 -4.93 -19.66 -11.42
CA ILE A 126 -3.74 -19.49 -10.59
C ILE A 126 -4.09 -19.94 -9.16
N PRO A 127 -3.36 -20.92 -8.60
CA PRO A 127 -3.64 -21.46 -7.27
C PRO A 127 -3.50 -20.40 -6.19
N LEU A 128 -4.11 -20.63 -5.03
CA LEU A 128 -3.87 -19.84 -3.81
C LEU A 128 -2.50 -20.21 -3.21
N ASP A 129 -1.44 -19.84 -3.93
CA ASP A 129 -0.05 -19.94 -3.50
C ASP A 129 0.64 -18.59 -3.70
N ARG A 130 1.38 -18.12 -2.67
CA ARG A 130 1.99 -16.78 -2.68
C ARG A 130 2.94 -16.60 -3.87
N PHE A 131 3.73 -17.63 -4.19
CA PHE A 131 4.77 -17.52 -5.21
C PHE A 131 4.21 -17.68 -6.60
N GLU A 132 3.29 -18.62 -6.83
CA GLU A 132 2.60 -18.76 -8.12
C GLU A 132 1.84 -17.48 -8.47
N GLN A 133 1.17 -16.85 -7.49
CA GLN A 133 0.48 -15.59 -7.69
C GLN A 133 1.43 -14.41 -7.86
N GLY A 134 2.53 -14.36 -7.11
CA GLY A 134 3.57 -13.35 -7.27
C GLY A 134 4.24 -13.41 -8.65
N ASP A 135 4.54 -14.61 -9.14
CA ASP A 135 5.11 -14.84 -10.46
C ASP A 135 4.10 -14.44 -11.55
N TYR A 136 2.82 -14.83 -11.44
CA TYR A 136 1.77 -14.35 -12.35
C TYR A 136 1.61 -12.82 -12.32
N TRP A 137 1.57 -12.23 -11.12
CA TRP A 137 1.43 -10.79 -10.93
C TRP A 137 2.53 -10.02 -11.64
N PHE A 138 3.78 -10.45 -11.45
CA PHE A 138 4.95 -9.81 -12.01
C PHE A 138 5.12 -10.09 -13.51
N GLU A 139 4.97 -11.33 -13.95
CA GLU A 139 5.31 -11.70 -15.34
C GLU A 139 4.16 -11.49 -16.33
N GLN A 140 2.91 -11.56 -15.87
CA GLN A 140 1.74 -11.62 -16.74
C GLN A 140 0.76 -10.46 -16.52
N HIS A 141 0.47 -10.11 -15.27
CA HIS A 141 -0.57 -9.12 -14.98
C HIS A 141 -0.06 -7.68 -15.04
N THR A 142 0.88 -7.30 -14.17
CA THR A 142 1.35 -5.92 -14.04
C THR A 142 2.07 -5.35 -15.28
N PRO A 143 2.72 -6.14 -16.17
CA PRO A 143 3.27 -5.58 -17.39
C PRO A 143 2.21 -4.85 -18.21
N ASN A 144 2.44 -3.56 -18.46
CA ASN A 144 1.51 -2.66 -19.18
C ASN A 144 0.17 -2.35 -18.48
N ARG A 145 -0.10 -2.90 -17.28
CA ARG A 145 -1.34 -2.63 -16.52
C ARG A 145 -1.13 -1.83 -15.25
N LEU A 146 0.10 -1.76 -14.75
CA LEU A 146 0.46 -1.03 -13.53
C LEU A 146 1.11 0.32 -13.85
N PHE A 147 0.55 1.39 -13.29
CA PHE A 147 0.93 2.77 -13.57
C PHE A 147 1.05 3.59 -12.29
N ALA A 148 1.93 4.60 -12.32
CA ALA A 148 2.01 5.66 -11.32
C ALA A 148 1.49 6.97 -11.92
N LEU A 149 0.72 7.74 -11.13
CA LEU A 149 0.32 9.08 -11.50
C LEU A 149 1.40 10.07 -11.05
N THR A 150 2.19 10.58 -12.00
CA THR A 150 3.26 11.55 -11.76
C THR A 150 2.90 12.90 -12.37
N GLY A 151 2.59 13.89 -11.52
CA GLY A 151 2.02 15.15 -11.98
C GLY A 151 0.66 14.93 -12.64
N THR A 152 0.56 15.11 -13.95
CA THR A 152 -0.69 14.88 -14.72
C THR A 152 -0.68 13.59 -15.53
N ASP A 153 0.45 12.89 -15.57
CA ASP A 153 0.66 11.78 -16.51
C ASP A 153 0.70 10.44 -15.78
N TRP A 154 0.14 9.41 -16.42
CA TRP A 154 0.29 8.02 -15.99
C TRP A 154 1.53 7.42 -16.64
N VAL A 155 2.50 7.02 -15.82
CA VAL A 155 3.75 6.38 -16.27
C VAL A 155 3.74 4.89 -15.93
N HIS A 156 4.26 4.06 -16.82
CA HIS A 156 4.37 2.62 -16.56
C HIS A 156 5.32 2.35 -15.40
N MET A 157 4.88 1.53 -14.45
CA MET A 157 5.73 1.02 -13.38
C MET A 157 6.38 -0.33 -13.74
N HIS A 158 5.81 -1.06 -14.71
CA HIS A 158 6.29 -2.38 -15.11
C HIS A 158 6.04 -2.71 -16.60
N PRO A 159 7.05 -3.19 -17.36
CA PRO A 159 8.46 -3.18 -17.00
C PRO A 159 8.93 -1.73 -16.78
N ASN A 160 9.65 -1.48 -15.69
CA ASN A 160 10.26 -0.18 -15.50
C ASN A 160 11.44 -0.08 -16.49
N PRO A 161 11.41 0.82 -17.48
CA PRO A 161 12.46 0.93 -18.49
C PRO A 161 13.80 1.36 -17.89
N ALA A 162 13.81 1.94 -16.69
CA ALA A 162 15.03 2.32 -15.96
C ALA A 162 15.65 1.15 -15.18
N GLU A 163 14.97 0.01 -15.05
CA GLU A 163 15.54 -1.11 -14.33
C GLU A 163 16.52 -1.92 -15.19
N PRO A 164 17.60 -2.45 -14.59
CA PRO A 164 18.50 -3.37 -15.28
C PRO A 164 17.75 -4.60 -15.81
N VAL A 165 17.97 -4.91 -17.09
CA VAL A 165 17.51 -6.15 -17.74
C VAL A 165 18.51 -7.26 -17.40
N GLY A 166 18.13 -8.23 -16.56
CA GLY A 166 19.01 -9.35 -16.20
C GLY A 166 18.51 -10.15 -15.00
N MET A 167 18.68 -11.48 -15.07
CA MET A 167 18.19 -12.48 -14.11
C MET A 167 19.10 -12.53 -12.87
N ASP A 168 18.71 -11.82 -11.81
CA ASP A 168 18.93 -12.19 -10.41
C ASP A 168 18.22 -11.15 -9.54
N ARG A 169 16.92 -10.96 -9.78
CA ARG A 169 16.11 -10.08 -8.92
C ARG A 169 15.73 -10.85 -7.67
N PRO A 170 16.08 -10.37 -6.47
CA PRO A 170 15.54 -10.95 -5.25
C PRO A 170 14.02 -10.92 -5.32
N ARG A 171 13.38 -12.03 -4.96
CA ARG A 171 11.92 -12.20 -5.05
C ARG A 171 11.12 -11.12 -4.33
N PHE A 172 11.71 -10.47 -3.33
CA PHE A 172 11.12 -9.39 -2.53
C PHE A 172 11.89 -8.05 -2.66
N ALA A 173 12.51 -7.80 -3.81
CA ALA A 173 13.15 -6.51 -4.10
C ALA A 173 12.13 -5.52 -4.66
N PHE A 174 11.87 -4.45 -3.92
CA PHE A 174 11.13 -3.28 -4.40
C PHE A 174 12.12 -2.19 -4.77
N ASN A 175 12.16 -1.84 -6.05
CA ASN A 175 13.02 -0.77 -6.55
C ASN A 175 12.19 0.52 -6.65
N PRO A 176 12.38 1.50 -5.73
CA PRO A 176 11.71 2.78 -5.83
C PRO A 176 12.20 3.57 -7.04
N SER A 177 11.36 4.46 -7.56
CA SER A 177 11.71 5.45 -8.57
C SER A 177 12.84 6.38 -8.07
N GLU A 178 13.54 7.04 -8.99
CA GLU A 178 14.61 7.98 -8.60
C GLU A 178 14.07 9.26 -7.95
N GLN A 179 12.81 9.61 -8.23
CA GLN A 179 12.18 10.84 -7.76
C GLN A 179 10.87 10.54 -7.06
N ALA A 180 10.61 11.27 -5.96
CA ALA A 180 9.34 11.27 -5.26
C ALA A 180 8.37 12.24 -5.96
N ASN A 181 7.78 11.82 -7.08
CA ASN A 181 6.86 12.64 -7.87
C ASN A 181 5.51 11.96 -8.14
N ALA A 182 5.30 10.75 -7.60
CA ALA A 182 4.03 10.07 -7.70
C ALA A 182 3.06 10.57 -6.62
N GLN A 183 1.78 10.65 -6.97
CA GLN A 183 0.67 10.89 -6.04
C GLN A 183 -0.18 9.64 -5.83
N ALA A 184 -0.14 8.71 -6.78
CA ALA A 184 -0.87 7.46 -6.74
C ALA A 184 -0.18 6.39 -7.58
N CYS A 185 -0.54 5.14 -7.33
CA CYS A 185 -0.37 4.04 -8.27
C CYS A 185 -1.67 3.27 -8.45
N ALA A 186 -1.85 2.68 -9.62
CA ALA A 186 -3.04 1.93 -9.95
C ALA A 186 -2.75 0.80 -10.94
N VAL A 187 -3.52 -0.27 -10.83
CA VAL A 187 -3.47 -1.45 -11.69
C VAL A 187 -4.84 -1.75 -12.27
N GLU A 188 -4.88 -2.02 -13.56
CA GLU A 188 -6.10 -2.35 -14.30
C GLU A 188 -6.50 -3.81 -14.06
N SER A 189 -7.80 -4.07 -13.85
CA SER A 189 -8.37 -5.42 -13.77
C SER A 189 -8.13 -6.22 -15.06
N LEU A 190 -8.27 -7.54 -14.98
CA LEU A 190 -8.03 -8.45 -16.12
C LEU A 190 -8.90 -8.13 -17.35
N ASP A 191 -10.14 -7.70 -17.10
CA ASP A 191 -11.12 -7.37 -18.14
C ASP A 191 -11.11 -5.89 -18.56
N GLY A 192 -10.27 -5.05 -17.94
CA GLY A 192 -10.17 -3.63 -18.23
C GLY A 192 -11.35 -2.78 -17.72
N SER A 193 -12.20 -3.32 -16.85
CA SER A 193 -13.40 -2.61 -16.37
C SER A 193 -13.15 -1.74 -15.13
N GLU A 194 -12.10 -2.01 -14.37
CA GLU A 194 -11.85 -1.40 -13.07
C GLU A 194 -10.35 -1.17 -12.80
N TRP A 195 -10.06 -0.17 -11.99
CA TRP A 195 -8.73 0.14 -11.46
C TRP A 195 -8.70 -0.07 -9.96
N PHE A 196 -7.76 -0.87 -9.47
CA PHE A 196 -7.38 -0.86 -8.06
C PHE A 196 -6.28 0.17 -7.86
N TYR A 197 -6.43 1.08 -6.89
CA TYR A 197 -5.48 2.18 -6.70
C TYR A 197 -5.14 2.41 -5.23
N GLN A 198 -3.97 3.01 -5.00
CA GLN A 198 -3.64 3.72 -3.76
C GLN A 198 -3.11 5.12 -4.09
N ALA A 199 -3.48 6.11 -3.29
CA ALA A 199 -3.12 7.52 -3.45
C ALA A 199 -2.77 8.15 -2.11
N TRP A 200 -1.88 9.14 -2.10
CA TRP A 200 -1.43 9.83 -0.88
C TRP A 200 -1.30 11.34 -1.09
N ASN A 201 -1.54 12.11 -0.02
CA ASN A 201 -1.42 13.58 -0.04
C ASN A 201 0.03 14.10 0.06
N ARG A 202 1.01 13.21 -0.14
CA ARG A 202 2.43 13.52 -0.12
C ARG A 202 3.11 12.97 -1.38
N PRO A 203 4.22 13.57 -1.80
CA PRO A 203 5.04 12.99 -2.85
C PRO A 203 5.49 11.59 -2.47
N CYS A 204 5.43 10.66 -3.42
CA CYS A 204 5.81 9.27 -3.25
C CYS A 204 6.84 8.86 -4.29
N TYR A 205 7.73 7.96 -3.91
CA TYR A 205 8.41 7.10 -4.88
C TYR A 205 7.49 5.92 -5.21
N TYR A 206 7.30 5.62 -6.49
CA TYR A 206 6.61 4.41 -6.89
C TYR A 206 7.60 3.26 -6.99
N CYS A 207 7.19 2.05 -6.63
CA CYS A 207 8.07 0.88 -6.69
C CYS A 207 7.70 -0.04 -7.84
N THR A 208 8.70 -0.57 -8.54
CA THR A 208 8.45 -1.70 -9.44
C THR A 208 7.93 -2.88 -8.61
N PRO A 209 6.89 -3.62 -9.07
CA PRO A 209 6.40 -4.80 -8.38
C PRO A 209 7.49 -5.87 -8.29
N CYS A 210 7.36 -6.79 -7.32
CA CYS A 210 8.22 -7.96 -7.21
C CYS A 210 7.44 -9.25 -7.50
N CYS A 211 8.14 -10.34 -7.78
CA CYS A 211 7.53 -11.66 -7.99
C CYS A 211 7.21 -12.42 -6.69
N GLY A 212 7.29 -11.73 -5.54
CA GLY A 212 7.06 -12.32 -4.23
C GLY A 212 5.62 -12.27 -3.76
N ASN A 213 4.80 -11.36 -4.31
CA ASN A 213 3.38 -11.22 -3.95
C ASN A 213 2.59 -10.39 -4.96
N GLY A 214 1.26 -10.49 -4.92
CA GLY A 214 0.33 -9.70 -5.73
C GLY A 214 0.04 -8.32 -5.15
N CYS A 215 1.05 -7.44 -5.09
CA CYS A 215 0.94 -6.14 -4.43
C CYS A 215 1.55 -4.96 -5.20
N MET A 216 1.14 -3.77 -4.79
CA MET A 216 1.67 -2.48 -5.22
C MET A 216 2.25 -1.74 -4.01
N HIS A 217 3.32 -0.97 -4.24
CA HIS A 217 3.95 -0.19 -3.18
C HIS A 217 4.15 1.26 -3.59
N LEU A 218 3.91 2.16 -2.63
CA LEU A 218 4.36 3.55 -2.65
C LEU A 218 5.23 3.80 -1.42
N VAL A 219 6.36 4.46 -1.62
CA VAL A 219 7.20 4.99 -0.54
C VAL A 219 6.86 6.47 -0.37
N VAL A 220 6.04 6.74 0.63
CA VAL A 220 5.49 8.07 0.93
C VAL A 220 6.53 8.90 1.68
N CYS A 221 6.86 10.09 1.18
CA CYS A 221 7.71 11.04 1.91
C CYS A 221 6.94 11.59 3.12
N ILE A 222 7.49 11.37 4.32
CA ILE A 222 6.88 11.75 5.58
C ILE A 222 7.31 13.18 5.95
N ALA A 223 8.62 13.38 6.12
CA ALA A 223 9.21 14.67 6.50
C ALA A 223 10.71 14.68 6.21
N ASP A 224 11.22 15.82 5.75
CA ASP A 224 12.68 16.03 5.61
C ASP A 224 13.36 16.06 6.98
N SER A 225 12.68 16.59 8.00
CA SER A 225 13.11 16.66 9.39
C SER A 225 11.90 16.57 10.31
N LEU A 226 12.05 15.89 11.45
CA LEU A 226 11.04 15.79 12.51
C LEU A 226 11.73 15.91 13.87
N GLU A 227 11.53 17.03 14.55
CA GLU A 227 12.17 17.34 15.83
C GLU A 227 11.60 16.48 16.98
N PRO A 228 12.32 16.37 18.12
CA PRO A 228 11.82 15.70 19.31
C PRO A 228 10.41 16.16 19.72
N GLY A 229 9.47 15.21 19.82
CA GLY A 229 8.08 15.47 20.19
C GLY A 229 7.18 15.99 19.07
N GLU A 230 7.72 16.26 17.87
CA GLU A 230 6.90 16.65 16.72
C GLU A 230 6.15 15.45 16.12
N SER A 231 5.05 15.76 15.44
CA SER A 231 4.27 14.82 14.68
C SER A 231 3.94 15.36 13.30
N VAL A 232 3.84 14.47 12.32
CA VAL A 232 3.35 14.78 10.99
C VAL A 232 2.21 13.84 10.62
N THR A 233 1.17 14.38 10.00
CA THR A 233 0.00 13.63 9.55
C THR A 233 -0.03 13.53 8.04
N LEU A 234 -0.30 12.33 7.55
CA LEU A 234 -0.49 11.97 6.16
C LEU A 234 -1.93 11.52 5.95
N LYS A 235 -2.44 11.74 4.74
CA LYS A 235 -3.71 11.19 4.27
C LYS A 235 -3.48 10.32 3.05
N GLY A 236 -4.18 9.19 3.00
CA GLY A 236 -4.17 8.28 1.86
C GLY A 236 -5.55 7.73 1.55
N TRP A 237 -5.69 7.18 0.36
CA TRP A 237 -6.92 6.57 -0.12
C TRP A 237 -6.59 5.31 -0.89
N ILE A 238 -7.29 4.23 -0.60
CA ILE A 238 -7.14 2.95 -1.29
C ILE A 238 -8.52 2.48 -1.68
N GLY A 239 -8.72 2.09 -2.93
CA GLY A 239 -10.04 1.70 -3.38
C GLY A 239 -10.04 1.20 -4.81
N SER A 240 -11.25 1.12 -5.36
CA SER A 240 -11.43 0.81 -6.76
C SER A 240 -12.22 1.90 -7.49
N ASN A 241 -11.99 2.00 -8.80
CA ASN A 241 -12.66 2.97 -9.64
C ASN A 241 -12.92 2.39 -11.04
N THR A 242 -14.12 2.58 -11.55
CA THR A 242 -14.50 2.15 -12.92
C THR A 242 -14.22 3.26 -13.93
N GLY A 243 -14.05 2.87 -15.21
CA GLY A 243 -13.77 3.80 -16.30
C GLY A 243 -12.31 3.81 -16.74
N ASN A 244 -11.88 4.87 -17.42
CA ASN A 244 -10.52 4.96 -17.96
C ASN A 244 -9.57 5.75 -17.03
N GLN A 245 -8.29 5.83 -17.40
CA GLN A 245 -7.27 6.56 -16.64
C GLN A 245 -7.61 8.04 -16.38
N ASN A 246 -8.31 8.73 -17.30
CA ASN A 246 -8.72 10.11 -17.07
C ASN A 246 -9.83 10.22 -16.02
N ASP A 247 -10.74 9.24 -15.99
CA ASP A 247 -11.78 9.18 -14.97
C ASP A 247 -11.16 8.90 -13.60
N LEU A 248 -10.20 7.97 -13.54
CA LEU A 248 -9.41 7.69 -12.35
C LEU A 248 -8.62 8.93 -11.86
N SER A 249 -7.96 9.67 -12.76
CA SER A 249 -7.26 10.90 -12.39
C SER A 249 -8.19 11.96 -11.80
N LYS A 250 -9.39 12.15 -12.38
CA LYS A 250 -10.38 13.09 -11.84
C LYS A 250 -10.88 12.66 -10.47
N HIS A 251 -11.11 11.36 -10.29
CA HIS A 251 -11.48 10.77 -9.01
C HIS A 251 -10.41 11.05 -7.95
N ILE A 252 -9.15 10.69 -8.20
CA ILE A 252 -8.03 10.89 -7.27
C ILE A 252 -7.83 12.37 -6.94
N ASN A 253 -7.89 13.26 -7.94
CA ASN A 253 -7.74 14.71 -7.74
C ASN A 253 -8.91 15.35 -7.00
N GLY A 254 -10.05 14.65 -6.86
CA GLY A 254 -11.20 15.09 -6.08
C GLY A 254 -11.21 14.59 -4.63
N LEU A 255 -10.18 13.87 -4.18
CA LEU A 255 -10.04 13.37 -2.81
C LEU A 255 -9.34 14.43 -1.91
N ASP A 256 -9.90 14.71 -0.74
CA ASP A 256 -9.52 15.81 0.20
C ASP A 256 -8.73 15.38 1.46
#